data_AF-W7MWZ0-F1
#
_entry.id   AF-W7MWZ0-F1
#
_cell.length_a   1.000
_cell.length_b   1.000
_cell.length_c   1.000
_cell.angle_alpha   90.00
_cell.angle_beta   90.00
_cell.angle_gamma   90.00
#
_symmetry.space_group_name_H-M   'P 1'
#
loop_
_entity.id
_entity.type
_entity.pdbx_description
1 polymer ?
#
loop_
_entity_poly.entity_id
_entity_poly.type
_entity_poly.pdbx_seq_one_letter_code
_entity_poly.pdbx_strand_id
1 'polypeptide(L)'
;MIDGLENTFVQEDSIGLPMSEENPYGNAWKVHKTFVEKSCALDFDPQKARVFKIVNEKKLNPNSKNPVGYKVIVPPAQLLMADQASLVRKRARFAEHHMWVTRYKDEDLWTGGKWTNQSIIEKDGVADYAARNDNVRGEDLVAWVTYGLTHMR
;
A
#
# COMPACT_ATOMS: atom_id res chain seq x y z
N MET A 1 -4.37 9.80 11.18
CA MET A 1 -3.90 11.15 10.79
C MET A 1 -2.55 11.42 11.41
N ILE A 2 -1.50 11.44 10.60
CA ILE A 2 -0.12 11.61 11.06
C ILE A 2 0.20 13.10 11.13
N ASP A 3 0.19 13.66 12.33
CA ASP A 3 0.52 15.08 12.59
C ASP A 3 -0.29 16.09 11.73
N GLY A 4 -1.51 15.71 11.34
CA GLY A 4 -2.38 16.43 10.41
C GLY A 4 -3.17 15.49 9.48
N LEU A 5 -4.07 16.08 8.68
CA LEU A 5 -4.86 15.39 7.64
C LEU A 5 -4.07 15.18 6.35
N GLU A 6 -3.20 16.12 5.99
CA GLU A 6 -2.43 16.10 4.75
C GLU A 6 -1.29 15.08 4.86
N ASN A 7 -1.56 13.86 4.41
CA ASN A 7 -0.63 12.74 4.52
C ASN A 7 -0.29 12.21 3.12
N THR A 8 0.85 11.52 3.02
CA THR A 8 1.33 10.91 1.79
C THR A 8 1.70 9.47 2.07
N PHE A 9 1.24 8.57 1.20
CA PHE A 9 1.67 7.18 1.22
C PHE A 9 2.97 7.03 0.42
N VAL A 10 3.97 6.37 1.01
CA VAL A 10 5.32 6.24 0.44
C VAL A 10 5.72 4.78 0.45
N GLN A 11 6.14 4.28 -0.70
CA GLN A 11 6.83 3.00 -0.84
C GLN A 11 8.33 3.23 -0.71
N GLU A 12 9.01 2.43 0.11
CA GLU A 12 10.47 2.43 0.20
C GLU A 12 11.02 1.05 -0.15
N ASP A 13 11.91 1.01 -1.14
CA ASP A 13 12.62 -0.18 -1.61
C ASP A 13 14.11 -0.07 -1.26
N SER A 14 14.72 -1.16 -0.80
CA SER A 14 16.17 -1.27 -0.59
C SER A 14 16.82 -1.79 -1.88
N ILE A 15 17.71 -1.00 -2.48
CA ILE A 15 18.30 -1.30 -3.78
C ILE A 15 19.83 -1.29 -3.66
N GLY A 16 20.47 -2.40 -4.02
CA GLY A 16 21.93 -2.50 -4.13
C GLY A 16 22.48 -1.58 -5.22
N LEU A 17 23.67 -1.02 -4.99
CA LEU A 17 24.35 -0.20 -5.98
C LEU A 17 25.39 -1.03 -6.73
N PRO A 18 25.55 -0.82 -8.06
CA PRO A 18 26.62 -1.46 -8.80
C PRO A 18 27.99 -1.01 -8.27
N MET A 19 29.02 -1.79 -8.56
CA MET A 19 30.40 -1.39 -8.30
C MET A 19 30.75 -0.15 -9.12
N SER A 20 31.40 0.83 -8.50
CA SER A 20 31.87 2.07 -9.13
C SER A 20 33.12 2.58 -8.41
N GLU A 21 33.71 3.70 -8.85
CA GLU A 21 34.80 4.34 -8.11
C GLU A 21 34.36 4.75 -6.70
N GLU A 22 33.11 5.18 -6.52
CA GLU A 22 32.49 5.55 -5.24
C GLU A 22 31.98 4.34 -4.44
N ASN A 23 31.80 3.18 -5.08
CA ASN A 23 31.43 1.91 -4.45
C ASN A 23 32.39 0.79 -4.89
N PRO A 24 33.69 0.90 -4.58
CA PRO A 24 34.73 0.03 -5.16
C PRO A 24 34.69 -1.39 -4.62
N TYR A 25 33.85 -1.69 -3.62
CA TYR A 25 33.70 -3.03 -3.06
C TYR A 25 32.28 -3.59 -3.23
N GLY A 26 31.40 -2.87 -3.94
CA GLY A 26 30.06 -3.37 -4.26
C GLY A 26 29.14 -3.62 -3.06
N ASN A 27 29.48 -3.12 -1.87
CA ASN A 27 28.73 -3.38 -0.63
C ASN A 27 27.72 -2.27 -0.30
N ALA A 28 27.64 -1.21 -1.10
CA ALA A 28 26.69 -0.14 -0.91
C ALA A 28 25.28 -0.49 -1.41
N TRP A 29 24.28 0.06 -0.72
CA TRP A 29 22.88 0.03 -1.10
C TRP A 29 22.24 1.37 -0.70
N LYS A 30 21.07 1.67 -1.26
CA LYS A 30 20.29 2.85 -0.91
C LYS A 30 18.81 2.53 -0.76
N VAL A 31 18.10 3.40 -0.04
CA VAL A 31 16.64 3.42 -0.03
C VAL A 31 16.15 4.26 -1.21
N HIS A 32 15.34 3.66 -2.07
CA HIS A 32 14.60 4.36 -3.10
C HIS A 32 13.17 4.60 -2.61
N LYS A 33 12.74 5.86 -2.58
CA LYS A 33 11.40 6.26 -2.15
C LYS A 33 10.52 6.58 -3.36
N THR A 34 9.36 5.96 -3.43
CA THR A 34 8.32 6.25 -4.42
C THR A 34 7.11 6.84 -3.70
N PHE A 35 6.77 8.08 -4.03
CA PHE A 35 5.60 8.75 -3.49
C PHE A 35 4.37 8.34 -4.29
N VAL A 36 3.31 7.95 -3.60
CA VAL A 36 2.05 7.54 -4.24
C VAL A 36 1.22 8.78 -4.52
N GLU A 37 1.12 9.14 -5.80
CA GLU A 37 0.40 10.33 -6.25
C GLU A 37 -1.11 10.10 -6.38
N LYS A 38 -1.49 8.88 -6.78
CA LYS A 38 -2.84 8.50 -7.15
C LYS A 38 -3.33 7.30 -6.37
N SER A 39 -4.66 7.20 -6.19
CA SER A 39 -5.28 6.02 -5.61
C SER A 39 -4.89 4.77 -6.39
N CYS A 40 -4.45 3.73 -5.70
CA CYS A 40 -3.88 2.54 -6.34
C CYS A 40 -3.85 1.35 -5.38
N ALA A 41 -3.42 0.20 -5.92
CA ALA A 41 -3.03 -0.97 -5.16
C ALA A 41 -1.52 -1.20 -5.24
N LEU A 42 -0.92 -1.74 -4.19
CA LEU A 42 0.50 -1.96 -4.05
C LEU A 42 0.77 -3.29 -3.34
N ASP A 43 1.89 -3.93 -3.68
CA ASP A 43 2.28 -5.21 -3.12
C ASP A 43 3.63 -5.13 -2.42
N PHE A 44 3.72 -5.84 -1.29
CA PHE A 44 5.00 -6.10 -0.63
C PHE A 44 5.92 -6.88 -1.57
N ASP A 45 7.21 -6.56 -1.52
CA ASP A 45 8.27 -7.22 -2.27
C ASP A 45 9.39 -7.60 -1.28
N PRO A 46 9.42 -8.85 -0.79
CA PRO A 46 10.44 -9.30 0.14
C PRO A 46 11.87 -9.20 -0.43
N GLN A 47 12.03 -9.29 -1.75
CA GLN A 47 13.36 -9.23 -2.39
C GLN A 47 13.97 -7.84 -2.32
N LYS A 48 13.14 -6.80 -2.20
CA LYS A 48 13.56 -5.40 -2.05
C LYS A 48 13.43 -4.90 -0.61
N ALA A 49 13.08 -5.77 0.33
CA ALA A 49 12.68 -5.39 1.69
C ALA A 49 11.67 -4.23 1.67
N ARG A 50 10.71 -4.28 0.74
CA ARG A 50 9.76 -3.19 0.50
C ARG A 50 8.95 -2.92 1.76
N VAL A 51 8.90 -1.66 2.15
CA VAL A 51 8.05 -1.19 3.24
C VAL A 51 7.19 -0.02 2.79
N PHE A 52 6.06 0.14 3.45
CA PHE A 52 5.16 1.26 3.22
C PHE A 52 5.15 2.19 4.43
N LYS A 53 5.04 3.49 4.17
CA LYS A 53 4.94 4.53 5.20
C LYS A 53 3.80 5.48 4.88
N ILE A 54 3.18 5.99 5.93
CA ILE A 54 2.29 7.14 5.86
C ILE A 54 3.03 8.29 6.52
N VAL A 55 3.30 9.35 5.77
CA VAL A 55 4.12 10.48 6.22
C VAL A 55 3.38 11.80 6.09
N ASN A 56 3.79 12.79 6.86
CA ASN A 56 3.39 14.18 6.67
C ASN A 56 4.57 14.98 6.14
N GLU A 57 4.55 15.30 4.85
CA GLU A 57 5.65 15.99 4.17
C GLU A 57 5.86 17.43 4.68
N LYS A 58 4.84 18.05 5.30
CA LYS A 58 4.91 19.41 5.85
C LYS A 58 5.53 19.46 7.25
N LYS A 59 5.78 18.31 7.88
CA LYS A 59 6.27 18.20 9.26
C LYS A 59 7.55 17.37 9.26
N LEU A 60 8.69 18.04 9.44
CA LEU A 60 10.00 17.38 9.45
C LEU A 60 10.43 17.09 10.88
N ASN A 61 10.99 15.89 11.08
CA ASN A 61 11.69 15.57 12.32
C ASN A 61 12.94 16.47 12.46
N PRO A 62 13.17 17.10 13.63
CA PRO A 62 14.25 18.07 13.79
C PRO A 62 15.66 17.46 13.66
N ASN A 63 15.81 16.17 13.94
CA ASN A 63 17.12 15.49 13.91
C ASN A 63 17.38 14.86 12.54
N SER A 64 16.46 14.00 12.09
CA SER A 64 16.68 13.24 10.84
C SER A 64 16.39 14.05 9.57
N LYS A 65 15.72 15.21 9.71
CA LYS A 65 15.22 16.05 8.61
C LYS A 65 14.27 15.35 7.64
N ASN A 66 13.84 14.12 7.96
CA ASN A 66 12.82 13.40 7.20
C ASN A 66 11.42 13.82 7.65
N PRO A 67 10.41 13.70 6.77
CA PRO A 67 9.00 13.77 7.16
C PRO A 67 8.69 12.84 8.35
N VAL A 68 7.91 13.34 9.32
CA VAL A 68 7.35 12.49 10.38
C VAL A 68 6.39 11.48 9.77
N GLY A 69 6.34 10.27 10.32
CA GLY A 69 5.63 9.19 9.67
C GLY A 69 5.48 7.94 10.53
N TYR A 70 4.54 7.09 10.13
CA TYR A 70 4.41 5.72 10.62
C TYR A 70 4.74 4.75 9.50
N LYS A 71 5.42 3.65 9.85
CA LYS A 71 5.72 2.55 8.93
C LYS A 71 4.71 1.42 9.14
N VAL A 72 4.13 0.94 8.05
CA VAL A 72 3.25 -0.25 8.04
C VAL A 72 4.13 -1.48 7.98
N ILE A 73 4.15 -2.26 9.05
CA ILE A 73 4.89 -3.53 9.14
C ILE A 73 3.89 -4.66 9.28
N VAL A 74 3.75 -5.43 8.21
CA VAL A 74 2.94 -6.64 8.18
C VAL A 74 3.71 -7.70 7.40
N PRO A 75 3.79 -8.95 7.88
CA PRO A 75 4.39 -10.03 7.11
C PRO A 75 3.69 -10.17 5.75
N PRO A 76 4.42 -10.27 4.64
CA PRO A 76 3.83 -10.53 3.33
C PRO A 76 3.03 -11.84 3.39
N ALA A 77 1.72 -11.75 3.19
CA ALA A 77 0.82 -12.88 3.24
C ALA A 77 0.56 -13.40 1.82
N GLN A 78 0.26 -14.69 1.68
CA GLN A 78 -0.21 -15.23 0.41
C GLN A 78 -1.54 -14.57 0.04
N LEU A 79 -1.55 -13.87 -1.10
CA LEU A 79 -2.75 -13.24 -1.66
C LEU A 79 -3.72 -14.29 -2.22
N LEU A 80 -4.92 -13.84 -2.56
CA LEU A 80 -6.00 -14.71 -3.03
C LEU A 80 -5.56 -15.56 -4.23
N MET A 81 -5.49 -16.88 -4.02
CA MET A 81 -5.12 -17.88 -5.02
C MET A 81 -6.28 -18.33 -5.92
N ALA A 82 -7.50 -17.89 -5.61
CA ALA A 82 -8.67 -18.26 -6.40
C ALA A 82 -8.53 -17.77 -7.86
N ASP A 83 -8.97 -18.60 -8.79
CA ASP A 83 -8.89 -18.34 -10.23
C ASP A 83 -9.58 -17.02 -10.62
N GLN A 84 -9.08 -16.35 -11.66
CA GLN A 84 -9.60 -15.07 -12.14
C GLN A 84 -11.08 -15.12 -12.53
N ALA A 85 -11.57 -16.24 -13.07
CA ALA A 85 -12.97 -16.43 -13.42
C ALA A 85 -13.85 -16.81 -12.21
N SER A 86 -13.25 -17.16 -11.07
CA SER A 86 -13.98 -17.67 -9.90
C SER A 86 -14.90 -16.63 -9.26
N LEU A 87 -16.02 -17.10 -8.72
CA LEU A 87 -16.95 -16.28 -7.95
C LEU A 87 -16.29 -15.65 -6.72
N VAL A 88 -15.39 -16.39 -6.06
CA VAL A 88 -14.68 -15.92 -4.87
C VAL A 88 -13.84 -14.70 -5.20
N ARG A 89 -13.03 -14.77 -6.26
CA ARG A 89 -12.18 -13.65 -6.67
C ARG A 89 -12.99 -12.43 -7.10
N LYS A 90 -14.07 -12.63 -7.87
CA LYS A 90 -14.96 -11.54 -8.28
C LYS A 90 -15.56 -10.76 -7.11
N ARG A 91 -15.76 -11.40 -5.95
CA ARG A 91 -16.40 -10.82 -4.76
C ARG A 91 -15.45 -10.30 -3.70
N ALA A 92 -14.17 -10.64 -3.79
CA ALA A 92 -13.16 -10.35 -2.77
C ALA A 92 -11.91 -9.72 -3.40
N ARG A 93 -12.10 -8.68 -4.21
CA ARG A 93 -10.99 -8.05 -4.94
C ARG A 93 -10.01 -7.39 -3.99
N PHE A 94 -10.45 -6.95 -2.81
CA PHE A 94 -9.57 -6.47 -1.73
C PHE A 94 -8.43 -7.44 -1.39
N ALA A 95 -8.61 -8.75 -1.61
CA ALA A 95 -7.61 -9.78 -1.33
C ALA A 95 -6.60 -10.00 -2.48
N GLU A 96 -6.70 -9.25 -3.58
CA GLU A 96 -5.82 -9.35 -4.75
C GLU A 96 -4.49 -8.59 -4.61
N HIS A 97 -4.40 -7.66 -3.64
CA HIS A 97 -3.20 -6.88 -3.35
C HIS A 97 -3.02 -6.71 -1.84
N HIS A 98 -1.76 -6.51 -1.42
CA HIS A 98 -1.43 -6.35 0.00
C HIS A 98 -1.88 -5.01 0.58
N MET A 99 -1.77 -3.96 -0.21
CA MET A 99 -2.10 -2.59 0.18
C MET A 99 -3.00 -1.95 -0.86
N TRP A 100 -3.95 -1.15 -0.38
CA TRP A 100 -4.71 -0.22 -1.19
C TRP A 100 -4.59 1.17 -0.61
N VAL A 101 -4.53 2.19 -1.46
CA VAL A 101 -4.48 3.59 -1.06
C VAL A 101 -5.58 4.32 -1.80
N THR A 102 -6.45 4.99 -1.06
CA THR A 102 -7.59 5.73 -1.62
C THR A 102 -7.65 7.11 -1.00
N ARG A 103 -8.29 8.07 -1.70
CA ARG A 103 -8.64 9.34 -1.08
C ARG A 103 -9.82 9.09 -0.12
N TYR A 104 -9.81 9.74 1.04
CA TYR A 104 -10.95 9.71 1.94
C TYR A 104 -12.20 10.29 1.24
N LYS A 105 -13.32 9.58 1.34
CA LYS A 105 -14.67 10.08 1.06
C LYS A 105 -15.62 9.48 2.09
N ASP A 106 -16.63 10.26 2.45
CA ASP A 106 -17.68 9.75 3.34
C ASP A 106 -18.34 8.50 2.73
N GLU A 107 -18.69 7.55 3.59
CA GLU A 107 -19.29 6.25 3.24
C GLU A 107 -18.39 5.23 2.51
N ASP A 108 -17.16 5.56 2.12
CA ASP A 108 -16.18 4.57 1.63
C ASP A 108 -15.62 3.75 2.80
N LEU A 109 -16.42 2.80 3.32
CA LEU A 109 -16.12 2.08 4.57
C LEU A 109 -15.82 0.59 4.38
N TRP A 110 -16.19 -0.01 3.24
CA TRP A 110 -16.25 -1.46 3.10
C TRP A 110 -15.31 -1.96 1.99
N THR A 111 -14.35 -2.81 2.34
CA THR A 111 -13.37 -3.33 1.35
C THR A 111 -14.00 -4.20 0.27
N GLY A 112 -15.01 -5.02 0.60
CA GLY A 112 -15.76 -5.85 -0.34
C GLY A 112 -17.11 -5.26 -0.77
N GLY A 113 -17.38 -3.99 -0.45
CA GLY A 113 -18.67 -3.34 -0.65
C GLY A 113 -19.65 -3.51 0.52
N LYS A 114 -20.67 -2.64 0.57
CA LYS A 114 -21.68 -2.62 1.66
C LYS A 114 -22.56 -3.87 1.70
N TRP A 115 -22.88 -4.43 0.54
CA TRP A 115 -23.85 -5.52 0.37
C TRP A 115 -23.18 -6.78 -0.17
N THR A 116 -22.58 -7.57 0.72
CA THR A 116 -21.72 -8.71 0.33
C THR A 116 -22.44 -10.06 0.31
N ASN A 117 -23.51 -10.23 1.10
CA ASN A 117 -24.23 -11.49 1.16
C ASN A 117 -24.89 -11.78 -0.19
N GLN A 118 -24.69 -12.99 -0.73
CA GLN A 118 -25.15 -13.41 -2.05
C GLN A 118 -24.69 -12.52 -3.23
N SER A 119 -23.71 -11.62 -3.04
CA SER A 119 -23.14 -10.87 -4.15
C SER A 119 -22.54 -11.83 -5.19
N ILE A 120 -22.57 -11.44 -6.46
CA ILE A 120 -21.90 -12.19 -7.54
C ILE A 120 -20.64 -11.49 -8.06
N ILE A 121 -20.45 -10.26 -7.61
CA ILE A 121 -19.32 -9.38 -7.91
C ILE A 121 -19.19 -8.36 -6.77
N GLU A 122 -17.98 -7.93 -6.48
CA GLU A 122 -17.72 -6.76 -5.62
C GLU A 122 -18.28 -5.50 -6.31
N LYS A 123 -18.93 -4.64 -5.53
CA LYS A 123 -19.37 -3.31 -5.96
C LYS A 123 -19.22 -2.34 -4.81
N ASP A 124 -18.78 -1.13 -5.12
CA ASP A 124 -18.52 -0.07 -4.16
C ASP A 124 -17.58 -0.54 -3.04
N GLY A 125 -16.56 -1.32 -3.43
CA GLY A 125 -15.49 -1.81 -2.56
C GLY A 125 -14.16 -1.10 -2.80
N VAL A 126 -13.11 -1.53 -2.10
CA VAL A 126 -11.79 -0.88 -2.17
C VAL A 126 -11.19 -0.89 -3.57
N ALA A 127 -11.49 -1.92 -4.37
CA ALA A 127 -11.00 -1.96 -5.74
C ALA A 127 -11.65 -0.90 -6.62
N ASP A 128 -12.93 -0.59 -6.38
CA ASP A 128 -13.64 0.49 -7.06
C ASP A 128 -13.16 1.85 -6.55
N TYR A 129 -12.90 1.99 -5.24
CA TYR A 129 -12.36 3.21 -4.64
C TYR A 129 -10.98 3.55 -5.20
N ALA A 130 -10.09 2.55 -5.30
CA ALA A 130 -8.74 2.73 -5.84
C ALA A 130 -8.76 3.02 -7.36
N ALA A 131 -9.72 2.47 -8.10
CA ALA A 131 -9.86 2.70 -9.54
C ALA A 131 -10.28 4.13 -9.92
N ARG A 132 -10.69 4.97 -8.97
CA ARG A 132 -11.11 6.36 -9.22
C ARG A 132 -9.98 7.27 -9.69
N ASN A 133 -8.72 6.86 -9.53
CA ASN A 133 -7.53 7.65 -9.89
C ASN A 133 -7.52 9.04 -9.22
N ASP A 134 -8.01 9.09 -7.98
CA ASP A 134 -8.04 10.28 -7.15
C ASP A 134 -6.62 10.66 -6.73
N ASN A 135 -6.34 11.97 -6.54
CA ASN A 135 -5.07 12.39 -5.92
C ASN A 135 -5.04 11.96 -4.45
N VAL A 136 -3.90 11.44 -3.99
CA VAL A 136 -3.71 10.98 -2.60
C VAL A 136 -2.44 11.50 -1.92
N ARG A 137 -1.52 12.14 -2.65
CA ARG A 137 -0.32 12.75 -2.05
C ARG A 137 -0.66 14.07 -1.37
N GLY A 138 -0.29 14.21 -0.10
CA GLY A 138 -0.57 15.40 0.70
C GLY A 138 -2.06 15.63 0.97
N GLU A 139 -2.87 14.59 0.86
CA GLU A 139 -4.33 14.64 0.99
C GLU A 139 -4.77 13.81 2.20
N ASP A 140 -6.06 13.90 2.53
CA ASP A 140 -6.68 12.94 3.44
C ASP A 140 -6.84 11.59 2.72
N LEU A 141 -6.02 10.62 3.11
CA LEU A 141 -5.95 9.31 2.48
C LEU A 141 -6.35 8.20 3.45
N VAL A 142 -6.83 7.10 2.89
CA VAL A 142 -7.09 5.86 3.60
C VAL A 142 -6.15 4.79 3.05
N ALA A 143 -5.45 4.10 3.96
CA ALA A 143 -4.63 2.95 3.65
C ALA A 143 -5.34 1.68 4.13
N TRP A 144 -5.57 0.74 3.22
CA TRP A 144 -6.22 -0.54 3.49
C TRP A 144 -5.18 -1.64 3.42
N VAL A 145 -5.11 -2.46 4.47
CA VAL A 145 -4.10 -3.53 4.58
C VAL A 145 -4.79 -4.87 4.45
N THR A 146 -4.33 -5.68 3.50
CA THR A 146 -4.71 -7.08 3.36
C THR A 146 -3.63 -7.96 3.99
N TYR A 147 -4.02 -8.77 4.95
CA TYR A 147 -3.19 -9.81 5.53
C TYR A 147 -4.04 -11.04 5.83
N GLY A 148 -3.42 -12.21 5.86
CA GLY A 148 -4.13 -13.47 6.04
C GLY A 148 -3.18 -14.64 6.26
N LEU A 149 -3.77 -15.81 6.44
CA LEU A 149 -3.05 -17.07 6.62
C LEU A 149 -3.56 -18.07 5.58
N THR A 150 -2.63 -18.71 4.87
CA THR A 150 -2.95 -19.90 4.08
C THR A 150 -2.88 -21.11 5.01
N HIS A 151 -4.04 -21.60 5.42
CA HIS A 151 -4.12 -22.77 6.29
C HIS A 151 -3.90 -24.04 5.47
N MET A 152 -2.77 -24.69 5.68
CA MET A 152 -2.46 -26.02 5.16
C MET A 152 -2.76 -27.07 6.22
N ARG A 153 -3.24 -28.22 5.78
CA ARG A 153 -3.43 -29.39 6.63
C ARG A 153 -2.22 -30.30 6.55
#